data_AF-A0A0G0TAR4-F1
#
_entry.id   AF-A0A0G0TAR4-F1
#
_cell.length_a   1.000
_cell.length_b   1.000
_cell.length_c   1.000
_cell.angle_alpha   90.00
_cell.angle_beta   90.00
_cell.angle_gamma   90.00
#
_symmetry.space_group_name_H-M   'P 1'
#
loop_
_entity.id
_entity.type
_entity.pdbx_description
1 polymer ?
#
loop_
_entity_poly.entity_id
_entity_poly.type
_entity_poly.pdbx_seq_one_letter_code
_entity_poly.pdbx_strand_id
1 'polypeptide(L)'
;MYAKSFPRVVLPSLFIFFVCLFSSTKVAQAFVAPGMTTEGTLTNGTWFGFNPQSGDINGDGKQDMVIGNPQCCSGKGEIFVYFGNGFGFSSAPDLTITGNTTSSALFAGGDFGNALSVGDLNEDGFDDIVIGDGKNSEAAASTGKIYVYYGSASLSGTKTTSQADLSALGNSTDRKLFGMSIKVFDVNNDGKKDIIVAAATNAYATSSKRYTFLNTSNTFDFANPNYVLTTTETSTSGSFPYWAIYSGDFNGDGNVDFISSSMYTSTSGKLFLFEGIGTGTFVQTTVFNPETTADALGRSVSFSRADINSDGKDDFCAGAHSNDTVATNQGRVYCFFGKSAFDSSYSITAADIILNGQASNDNFWRTTFLYDVTNDGILLLLELVTSRKRLYTRNSRLLMQTRIS
;
A
#
# COMPACT_ATOMS: atom_id res chain seq x y z
N MET A 1 -49.47 -20.39 -11.10
CA MET A 1 -48.22 -20.94 -10.55
C MET A 1 -47.30 -21.28 -11.71
N TYR A 2 -46.31 -20.45 -12.00
CA TYR A 2 -45.05 -20.85 -12.65
C TYR A 2 -44.03 -19.75 -12.33
N ALA A 3 -43.01 -20.13 -11.58
CA ALA A 3 -41.85 -19.29 -11.29
C ALA A 3 -41.03 -19.12 -12.58
N LYS A 4 -40.64 -17.88 -12.89
CA LYS A 4 -39.46 -17.60 -13.71
C LYS A 4 -38.41 -16.97 -12.82
N SER A 5 -37.50 -17.80 -12.33
CA SER A 5 -36.24 -17.38 -11.75
C SER A 5 -35.36 -16.80 -12.86
N PHE A 6 -34.92 -15.55 -12.70
CA PHE A 6 -33.69 -15.08 -13.34
C PHE A 6 -32.54 -15.24 -12.35
N PRO A 7 -31.36 -15.72 -12.78
CA PRO A 7 -30.19 -15.72 -11.90
C PRO A 7 -29.71 -14.27 -11.75
N ARG A 8 -29.88 -13.70 -10.56
CA ARG A 8 -29.13 -12.51 -10.17
C ARG A 8 -27.81 -12.98 -9.60
N VAL A 9 -26.76 -12.97 -10.42
CA VAL A 9 -25.39 -12.93 -9.93
C VAL A 9 -25.15 -11.49 -9.48
N VAL A 10 -25.12 -11.26 -8.18
CA VAL A 10 -24.69 -9.99 -7.57
C VAL A 10 -23.43 -10.30 -6.81
N LEU A 11 -22.29 -9.85 -7.33
CA LEU A 11 -21.09 -9.56 -6.54
C LEU A 11 -20.53 -8.26 -7.08
N PRO A 12 -20.53 -7.19 -6.27
CA PRO A 12 -19.36 -6.33 -6.25
C PRO A 12 -18.93 -5.97 -4.83
N SER A 13 -17.62 -5.89 -4.64
CA SER A 13 -16.97 -5.41 -3.42
C SER A 13 -17.41 -3.98 -3.11
N LEU A 14 -17.90 -3.78 -1.87
CA LEU A 14 -18.41 -2.50 -1.35
C LEU A 14 -17.30 -1.80 -0.55
N PHE A 15 -16.99 -0.54 -0.88
CA PHE A 15 -15.99 0.29 -0.19
C PHE A 15 -16.69 1.33 0.68
N ILE A 16 -16.48 1.29 2.00
CA ILE A 16 -17.10 2.26 2.92
C ILE A 16 -16.08 2.69 3.98
N PHE A 17 -15.97 4.01 4.14
CA PHE A 17 -15.15 4.70 5.14
C PHE A 17 -15.94 4.89 6.43
N PHE A 18 -15.30 4.70 7.60
CA PHE A 18 -15.86 5.07 8.89
C PHE A 18 -14.84 5.86 9.70
N VAL A 19 -15.32 6.95 10.33
CA VAL A 19 -14.58 7.82 11.25
C VAL A 19 -15.06 7.52 12.67
N CYS A 20 -14.14 7.46 13.64
CA CYS A 20 -14.49 7.44 15.07
C CYS A 20 -13.68 8.50 15.81
N LEU A 21 -14.38 9.37 16.54
CA LEU A 21 -13.81 10.38 17.43
C LEU A 21 -13.81 9.83 18.86
N PHE A 22 -12.70 9.97 19.59
CA PHE A 22 -12.64 9.62 21.01
C PHE A 22 -12.51 10.90 21.86
N SER A 23 -13.57 11.22 22.61
CA SER A 23 -13.49 12.23 23.68
C SER A 23 -13.05 11.58 24.99
N SER A 24 -12.48 12.37 25.90
CA SER A 24 -12.06 11.98 27.26
C SER A 24 -13.20 11.53 28.20
N THR A 25 -14.41 11.32 27.69
CA THR A 25 -15.56 10.81 28.45
C THR A 25 -16.02 9.47 27.91
N LYS A 26 -16.31 8.53 28.83
CA LYS A 26 -16.47 7.07 28.62
C LYS A 26 -17.68 6.63 27.77
N VAL A 27 -17.84 7.14 26.55
CA VAL A 27 -18.73 6.58 25.52
C VAL A 27 -18.13 6.91 24.14
N ALA A 28 -17.71 5.89 23.39
CA ALA A 28 -17.41 6.04 21.97
C ALA A 28 -18.74 6.06 21.20
N GLN A 29 -19.03 7.15 20.51
CA GLN A 29 -20.22 7.29 19.68
C GLN A 29 -19.76 7.30 18.22
N ALA A 30 -20.22 6.31 17.44
CA ALA A 30 -19.96 6.28 16.00
C ALA A 30 -20.68 7.46 15.33
N PHE A 31 -19.93 8.37 14.71
CA PHE A 31 -20.49 9.42 13.88
C PHE A 31 -20.41 8.99 12.42
N VAL A 32 -21.57 8.75 11.81
CA VAL A 32 -21.72 8.95 10.36
C VAL A 32 -21.75 10.46 10.19
N ALA A 33 -20.83 11.04 9.41
CA ALA A 33 -20.91 12.45 9.06
C ALA A 33 -22.33 12.73 8.53
N PRO A 34 -23.07 13.71 9.08
CA PRO A 34 -24.41 14.04 8.58
C PRO A 34 -24.27 14.43 7.10
N GLY A 35 -24.73 13.56 6.19
CA GLY A 35 -24.58 13.76 4.74
C GLY A 35 -23.90 12.62 3.99
N MET A 36 -23.23 11.67 4.67
CA MET A 36 -22.76 10.43 4.03
C MET A 36 -23.93 9.41 3.94
N THR A 37 -24.94 9.73 3.14
CA THR A 37 -26.16 8.91 2.96
C THR A 37 -26.18 8.10 1.66
N THR A 38 -25.12 8.19 0.85
CA THR A 38 -25.01 7.46 -0.42
C THR A 38 -23.87 6.45 -0.34
N GLU A 39 -24.25 5.18 -0.24
CA GLU A 39 -23.39 4.08 -0.65
C GLU A 39 -23.15 4.23 -2.16
N GLY A 40 -22.01 4.80 -2.54
CA GLY A 40 -21.58 4.83 -3.92
C GLY A 40 -21.32 3.38 -4.37
N THR A 41 -22.14 2.85 -5.26
CA THR A 41 -21.79 1.61 -5.96
C THR A 41 -20.69 1.96 -6.96
N LEU A 42 -19.43 1.85 -6.54
CA LEU A 42 -18.29 2.08 -7.43
C LEU A 42 -18.18 0.85 -8.34
N THR A 43 -18.87 0.90 -9.48
CA THR A 43 -18.95 -0.21 -10.45
C THR A 43 -17.70 -0.37 -11.33
N ASN A 44 -16.55 0.15 -10.89
CA ASN A 44 -15.33 0.17 -11.70
C ASN A 44 -14.50 -1.10 -11.51
N GLY A 45 -14.95 -2.20 -12.12
CA GLY A 45 -14.13 -3.41 -12.29
C GLY A 45 -13.84 -4.19 -11.01
N THR A 46 -13.14 -5.32 -11.15
CA THR A 46 -12.96 -6.33 -10.11
C THR A 46 -11.93 -5.95 -9.02
N TRP A 47 -11.19 -4.83 -9.18
CA TRP A 47 -9.99 -4.46 -8.37
C TRP A 47 -9.91 -2.98 -7.99
N PHE A 48 -11.03 -2.24 -8.02
CA PHE A 48 -11.07 -0.89 -7.43
C PHE A 48 -10.63 -0.92 -5.96
N GLY A 49 -9.96 0.12 -5.47
CA GLY A 49 -9.49 0.18 -4.08
C GLY A 49 -8.17 -0.54 -3.83
N PHE A 50 -7.39 -0.78 -4.89
CA PHE A 50 -6.07 -1.39 -4.79
C PHE A 50 -5.04 -0.32 -4.42
N ASN A 51 -4.27 -0.55 -3.35
CA ASN A 51 -3.19 0.32 -2.90
C ASN A 51 -3.50 1.85 -2.80
N PRO A 52 -4.64 2.30 -2.24
CA PRO A 52 -4.88 3.72 -2.08
C PRO A 52 -3.83 4.46 -1.25
N GLN A 53 -3.72 5.76 -1.46
CA GLN A 53 -2.81 6.67 -0.78
C GLN A 53 -3.56 7.94 -0.41
N SER A 54 -3.00 8.72 0.51
CA SER A 54 -3.52 10.04 0.89
C SER A 54 -2.43 11.11 0.82
N GLY A 55 -2.76 12.25 0.24
CA GLY A 55 -1.89 13.42 0.13
C GLY A 55 -2.71 14.65 -0.27
N ASP A 56 -2.18 15.86 -0.10
CA ASP A 56 -2.83 17.11 -0.53
C ASP A 56 -2.48 17.41 -2.00
N ILE A 57 -3.14 16.74 -2.94
CA ILE A 57 -2.82 16.78 -4.38
C ILE A 57 -3.25 18.11 -5.00
N ASN A 58 -4.32 18.73 -4.46
CA ASN A 58 -4.87 19.99 -4.96
C ASN A 58 -4.44 21.23 -4.14
N GLY A 59 -3.67 21.05 -3.07
CA GLY A 59 -3.07 22.10 -2.25
C GLY A 59 -4.08 22.92 -1.44
N ASP A 60 -5.23 22.34 -1.09
CA ASP A 60 -6.29 23.01 -0.35
C ASP A 60 -6.17 22.83 1.19
N GLY A 61 -5.10 22.16 1.63
CA GLY A 61 -4.80 21.86 3.02
C GLY A 61 -5.57 20.64 3.56
N LYS A 62 -6.30 19.91 2.70
CA LYS A 62 -7.03 18.70 3.08
C LYS A 62 -6.44 17.49 2.38
N GLN A 63 -6.54 16.35 3.05
CA GLN A 63 -6.07 15.10 2.47
C GLN A 63 -7.03 14.63 1.37
N ASP A 64 -6.48 14.50 0.17
CA ASP A 64 -7.11 13.84 -0.96
C ASP A 64 -6.82 12.33 -0.92
N MET A 65 -7.57 11.57 -1.69
CA MET A 65 -7.43 10.12 -1.77
C MET A 65 -7.13 9.67 -3.19
N VAL A 66 -6.01 9.00 -3.38
CA VAL A 66 -5.58 8.38 -4.63
C VAL A 66 -5.86 6.89 -4.56
N ILE A 67 -6.50 6.30 -5.56
CA ILE A 67 -6.94 4.89 -5.56
C ILE A 67 -6.54 4.21 -6.87
N GLY A 68 -5.90 3.04 -6.76
CA GLY A 68 -5.63 2.17 -7.90
C GLY A 68 -6.79 1.25 -8.27
N ASN A 69 -6.95 1.02 -9.57
CA ASN A 69 -7.83 0.03 -10.18
C ASN A 69 -7.11 -0.70 -11.32
N PRO A 70 -6.09 -1.51 -11.01
CA PRO A 70 -5.16 -2.05 -12.00
C PRO A 70 -5.80 -3.00 -13.01
N GLN A 71 -6.96 -3.60 -12.70
CA GLN A 71 -7.65 -4.54 -13.61
C GLN A 71 -8.76 -3.89 -14.45
N CYS A 72 -8.98 -2.58 -14.34
CA CYS A 72 -9.96 -1.92 -15.20
C CYS A 72 -9.65 -2.11 -16.68
N CYS A 73 -10.70 -1.96 -17.50
CA CYS A 73 -10.53 -1.39 -18.83
C CYS A 73 -9.68 -2.32 -19.73
N SER A 74 -9.94 -3.63 -19.62
CA SER A 74 -9.19 -4.70 -20.28
C SER A 74 -7.71 -4.77 -19.88
N GLY A 75 -7.41 -4.55 -18.60
CA GLY A 75 -6.05 -4.64 -18.05
C GLY A 75 -5.18 -3.42 -18.34
N LYS A 76 -5.78 -2.29 -18.70
CA LYS A 76 -5.06 -1.01 -18.86
C LYS A 76 -4.74 -0.37 -17.52
N GLY A 77 -5.55 -0.63 -16.50
CA GLY A 77 -5.45 0.02 -15.20
C GLY A 77 -5.95 1.47 -15.19
N GLU A 78 -6.48 1.91 -14.06
CA GLU A 78 -6.89 3.29 -13.83
C GLU A 78 -6.53 3.74 -12.41
N ILE A 79 -6.26 5.04 -12.27
CA ILE A 79 -6.18 5.74 -10.99
C ILE A 79 -7.39 6.65 -10.86
N PHE A 80 -7.97 6.68 -9.68
CA PHE A 80 -8.98 7.65 -9.29
C PHE A 80 -8.46 8.52 -8.17
N VAL A 81 -8.64 9.83 -8.27
CA VAL A 81 -8.35 10.76 -7.19
C VAL A 81 -9.65 11.45 -6.79
N TYR A 82 -9.87 11.50 -5.49
CA TYR A 82 -11.00 12.18 -4.88
C TYR A 82 -10.46 13.27 -3.98
N PHE A 83 -10.86 14.51 -4.25
CA PHE A 83 -10.44 15.63 -3.44
C PHE A 83 -11.18 15.67 -2.11
N GLY A 84 -10.42 15.86 -1.04
CA GLY A 84 -10.94 16.00 0.30
C GLY A 84 -11.74 17.28 0.43
N ASN A 85 -12.95 17.20 1.00
CA ASN A 85 -13.74 18.40 1.32
C ASN A 85 -13.79 18.70 2.82
N GLY A 86 -13.01 17.97 3.63
CA GLY A 86 -12.95 18.08 5.09
C GLY A 86 -14.02 17.29 5.83
N PHE A 87 -15.07 16.84 5.14
CA PHE A 87 -16.13 15.98 5.67
C PHE A 87 -16.19 14.62 4.97
N GLY A 88 -15.31 14.40 3.98
CA GLY A 88 -15.24 13.20 3.16
C GLY A 88 -14.88 13.53 1.72
N PHE A 89 -15.46 12.77 0.80
CA PHE A 89 -15.18 12.81 -0.64
C PHE A 89 -16.48 12.95 -1.44
N SER A 90 -16.35 13.47 -2.66
CA SER A 90 -17.41 13.44 -3.67
C SER A 90 -17.74 12.00 -4.11
N SER A 91 -18.92 11.80 -4.72
CA SER A 91 -19.32 10.47 -5.22
C SER A 91 -18.68 10.10 -6.56
N ALA A 92 -18.03 11.06 -7.22
CA ALA A 92 -17.36 10.90 -8.51
C ALA A 92 -15.92 11.40 -8.37
N PRO A 93 -14.94 10.73 -8.99
CA PRO A 93 -13.55 11.15 -8.90
C PRO A 93 -13.34 12.52 -9.56
N ASP A 94 -12.54 13.37 -8.91
CA ASP A 94 -12.14 14.68 -9.41
C ASP A 94 -11.07 14.57 -10.50
N LEU A 95 -10.25 13.52 -10.44
CA LEU A 95 -9.27 13.15 -11.45
C LEU A 95 -9.31 11.65 -11.72
N THR A 96 -9.27 11.27 -12.99
CA THR A 96 -9.09 9.89 -13.44
C THR A 96 -7.89 9.82 -14.38
N ILE A 97 -6.97 8.90 -14.12
CA ILE A 97 -5.78 8.68 -14.95
C ILE A 97 -5.86 7.26 -15.52
N THR A 98 -5.86 7.12 -16.84
CA THR A 98 -5.97 5.81 -17.50
C THR A 98 -4.63 5.36 -18.07
N GLY A 99 -4.25 4.11 -17.79
CA GLY A 99 -3.08 3.46 -18.37
C GLY A 99 -3.24 3.21 -19.88
N ASN A 100 -2.14 3.09 -20.61
CA ASN A 100 -2.16 2.92 -22.08
C ASN A 100 -1.91 1.48 -22.55
N THR A 101 -1.20 0.66 -21.78
CA THR A 101 -0.83 -0.70 -22.18
C THR A 101 -1.84 -1.73 -21.67
N THR A 102 -2.37 -2.55 -22.57
CA THR A 102 -3.11 -3.77 -22.18
C THR A 102 -2.10 -4.85 -21.81
N SER A 103 -2.05 -5.23 -20.54
CA SER A 103 -1.31 -6.42 -20.10
C SER A 103 -2.28 -7.61 -20.01
N SER A 104 -1.83 -8.80 -20.42
CA SER A 104 -2.57 -10.02 -20.11
C SER A 104 -2.38 -10.33 -18.63
N ALA A 105 -3.46 -10.20 -17.86
CA ALA A 105 -3.52 -10.48 -16.43
C ALA A 105 -3.29 -11.97 -16.15
N LEU A 106 -2.02 -12.40 -16.12
CA LEU A 106 -1.68 -13.74 -15.63
C LEU A 106 -1.56 -13.78 -14.10
N PHE A 107 -1.31 -12.63 -13.46
CA PHE A 107 -1.27 -12.50 -12.00
C PHE A 107 -1.71 -11.09 -11.59
N ALA A 108 -2.53 -11.05 -10.54
CA ALA A 108 -2.62 -9.96 -9.58
C ALA A 108 -1.24 -9.29 -9.37
N GLY A 109 -1.04 -8.01 -9.68
CA GLY A 109 0.16 -7.30 -9.21
C GLY A 109 0.95 -6.47 -10.21
N GLY A 110 0.66 -6.49 -11.51
CA GLY A 110 1.62 -6.02 -12.51
C GLY A 110 1.34 -4.73 -13.24
N ASP A 111 0.15 -4.15 -13.09
CA ASP A 111 -0.37 -3.22 -14.09
C ASP A 111 -0.32 -1.78 -13.59
N PHE A 112 -0.56 -0.83 -14.49
CA PHE A 112 -0.72 0.58 -14.15
C PHE A 112 -1.67 0.76 -12.95
N GLY A 113 -1.16 1.39 -11.89
CA GLY A 113 -1.91 1.59 -10.65
C GLY A 113 -1.87 0.43 -9.68
N ASN A 114 -0.94 -0.51 -9.87
CA ASN A 114 -0.64 -1.50 -8.84
C ASN A 114 0.15 -0.89 -7.69
N ALA A 115 1.23 -0.18 -7.97
CA ALA A 115 1.97 0.57 -6.96
C ALA A 115 1.58 2.04 -7.00
N LEU A 116 1.35 2.62 -5.84
CA LEU A 116 1.04 4.03 -5.65
C LEU A 116 1.85 4.57 -4.47
N SER A 117 2.38 5.77 -4.62
CA SER A 117 2.90 6.57 -3.52
C SER A 117 2.64 8.03 -3.82
N VAL A 118 2.52 8.84 -2.77
CA VAL A 118 2.31 10.28 -2.90
C VAL A 118 3.33 11.05 -2.06
N GLY A 119 3.58 12.29 -2.45
CA GLY A 119 4.43 13.24 -1.75
C GLY A 119 4.94 14.33 -2.69
N ASP A 120 5.16 15.54 -2.19
CA ASP A 120 5.71 16.67 -2.95
C ASP A 120 7.16 16.39 -3.42
N LEU A 121 7.33 16.04 -4.70
CA LEU A 121 8.61 15.73 -5.33
C LEU A 121 9.23 16.96 -6.01
N ASN A 122 8.44 17.99 -6.30
CA ASN A 122 8.90 19.18 -7.02
C ASN A 122 8.99 20.44 -6.15
N GLU A 123 8.69 20.32 -4.85
CA GLU A 123 8.68 21.35 -3.81
C GLU A 123 7.76 22.55 -4.10
N ASP A 124 6.65 22.32 -4.81
CA ASP A 124 5.67 23.36 -5.10
C ASP A 124 4.57 23.49 -4.05
N GLY A 125 4.59 22.62 -3.03
CA GLY A 125 3.61 22.59 -1.94
C GLY A 125 2.37 21.75 -2.24
N PHE A 126 2.33 21.04 -3.37
CA PHE A 126 1.29 20.07 -3.71
C PHE A 126 1.88 18.66 -3.64
N ASP A 127 1.15 17.72 -3.05
CA ASP A 127 1.61 16.32 -3.08
C ASP A 127 1.48 15.76 -4.50
N ASP A 128 2.53 15.09 -4.98
CA ASP A 128 2.56 14.49 -6.31
C ASP A 128 2.14 13.03 -6.27
N ILE A 129 1.73 12.48 -7.42
CA ILE A 129 1.30 11.08 -7.54
C ILE A 129 2.34 10.28 -8.33
N VAL A 130 2.91 9.25 -7.71
CA VAL A 130 3.80 8.28 -8.36
C VAL A 130 3.06 6.97 -8.58
N ILE A 131 3.01 6.52 -9.83
CA ILE A 131 2.25 5.35 -10.28
C ILE A 131 3.19 4.34 -10.91
N GLY A 132 3.10 3.10 -10.43
CA GLY A 132 3.79 1.96 -11.02
C GLY A 132 2.98 1.26 -12.09
N ASP A 133 3.66 0.88 -13.18
CA ASP A 133 3.20 -0.01 -14.23
C ASP A 133 4.26 -1.09 -14.45
N GLY A 134 4.36 -2.02 -13.49
CA GLY A 134 5.45 -3.00 -13.42
C GLY A 134 5.57 -3.91 -14.64
N LYS A 135 4.49 -4.17 -15.38
CA LYS A 135 4.50 -5.04 -16.57
C LYS A 135 4.57 -4.27 -17.87
N ASN A 136 4.73 -2.95 -17.81
CA ASN A 136 4.99 -2.14 -18.99
C ASN A 136 6.09 -2.78 -19.84
N SER A 137 5.81 -2.90 -21.14
CA SER A 137 6.70 -3.59 -22.09
C SER A 137 7.24 -2.65 -23.17
N GLU A 138 7.20 -1.34 -22.93
CA GLU A 138 7.70 -0.31 -23.85
C GLU A 138 9.20 -0.49 -24.17
N ALA A 139 10.03 -0.78 -23.16
CA ALA A 139 11.46 -1.03 -23.38
C ALA A 139 11.76 -2.49 -23.76
N ALA A 140 11.20 -3.46 -23.02
CA ALA A 140 11.18 -4.88 -23.38
C ALA A 140 10.12 -5.61 -22.53
N ALA A 141 9.84 -6.88 -22.82
CA ALA A 141 8.84 -7.67 -22.10
C ALA A 141 8.96 -7.53 -20.56
N SER A 142 7.94 -6.95 -19.93
CA SER A 142 7.84 -6.73 -18.48
C SER A 142 9.05 -6.03 -17.84
N THR A 143 9.63 -5.04 -18.52
CA THR A 143 10.64 -4.16 -17.89
C THR A 143 10.02 -3.25 -16.84
N GLY A 144 8.77 -2.86 -17.01
CA GLY A 144 8.08 -1.96 -16.11
C GLY A 144 8.42 -0.50 -16.35
N LYS A 145 7.58 0.37 -15.80
CA LYS A 145 7.67 1.83 -15.91
C LYS A 145 7.05 2.47 -14.68
N ILE A 146 7.53 3.65 -14.30
CA ILE A 146 6.83 4.53 -13.36
C ILE A 146 6.41 5.82 -14.07
N TYR A 147 5.36 6.44 -13.57
CA TYR A 147 4.84 7.73 -14.01
C TYR A 147 4.70 8.64 -12.79
N VAL A 148 5.00 9.92 -12.96
CA VAL A 148 4.75 10.97 -11.96
C VAL A 148 3.80 12.00 -12.56
N TYR A 149 2.79 12.37 -11.80
CA TYR A 149 1.90 13.49 -12.10
C TYR A 149 2.06 14.49 -10.97
N TYR A 150 2.43 15.72 -11.31
CA TYR A 150 2.57 16.76 -10.32
C TYR A 150 1.21 17.24 -9.83
N GLY A 151 1.10 17.40 -8.51
CA GLY A 151 -0.05 18.00 -7.87
C GLY A 151 -0.27 19.43 -8.38
N SER A 152 -1.52 19.87 -8.39
CA SER A 152 -1.86 21.28 -8.56
C SER A 152 -3.35 21.49 -8.30
N ALA A 153 -3.72 22.73 -7.93
CA ALA A 153 -5.12 23.15 -7.85
C ALA A 153 -5.92 22.95 -9.17
N SER A 154 -5.24 22.73 -10.29
CA SER A 154 -5.85 22.53 -11.61
C SER A 154 -5.84 21.08 -12.10
N LEU A 155 -5.19 20.15 -11.38
CA LEU A 155 -5.05 18.75 -11.79
C LEU A 155 -6.38 18.02 -11.64
N SER A 156 -7.22 18.08 -12.68
CA SER A 156 -8.57 17.51 -12.65
C SER A 156 -8.96 16.87 -14.00
N GLY A 157 -10.11 16.19 -14.00
CA GLY A 157 -10.73 15.59 -15.19
C GLY A 157 -10.09 14.26 -15.58
N THR A 158 -9.95 14.01 -16.89
CA THR A 158 -9.37 12.75 -17.39
C THR A 158 -7.97 13.00 -17.94
N LYS A 159 -7.01 12.15 -17.52
CA LYS A 159 -5.63 12.14 -17.98
C LYS A 159 -5.22 10.76 -18.49
N THR A 160 -4.14 10.72 -19.26
CA THR A 160 -3.50 9.49 -19.73
C THR A 160 -2.00 9.53 -19.46
N THR A 161 -1.34 8.38 -19.58
CA THR A 161 0.12 8.22 -19.40
C THR A 161 0.98 9.14 -20.27
N SER A 162 0.46 9.68 -21.38
CA SER A 162 1.19 10.66 -22.20
C SER A 162 1.24 12.07 -21.59
N GLN A 163 0.45 12.31 -20.54
CA GLN A 163 0.37 13.60 -19.84
C GLN A 163 1.09 13.55 -18.48
N ALA A 164 1.85 12.50 -18.20
CA ALA A 164 2.70 12.43 -17.01
C ALA A 164 3.84 13.46 -17.13
N ASP A 165 4.15 14.14 -16.02
CA ASP A 165 5.20 15.15 -15.94
C ASP A 165 6.60 14.50 -15.95
N LEU A 166 6.74 13.36 -15.29
CA LEU A 166 7.93 12.50 -15.37
C LEU A 166 7.55 11.05 -15.68
N SER A 167 8.46 10.32 -16.31
CA SER A 167 8.36 8.86 -16.38
C SER A 167 9.74 8.22 -16.45
N ALA A 168 9.86 7.00 -15.95
CA ALA A 168 11.11 6.25 -15.99
C ALA A 168 10.89 4.79 -16.33
N LEU A 169 11.66 4.30 -17.29
CA LEU A 169 11.61 2.92 -17.78
C LEU A 169 12.53 2.02 -16.96
N GLY A 170 12.07 0.79 -16.71
CA GLY A 170 12.95 -0.32 -16.37
C GLY A 170 13.82 -0.75 -17.56
N ASN A 171 14.60 -1.81 -17.37
CA ASN A 171 15.53 -2.33 -18.36
C ASN A 171 15.55 -3.87 -18.34
N SER A 172 16.12 -4.49 -19.38
CA SER A 172 16.14 -5.95 -19.50
C SER A 172 17.24 -6.64 -18.69
N THR A 173 18.20 -5.90 -18.15
CA THR A 173 19.40 -6.42 -17.49
C THR A 173 19.16 -6.70 -16.01
N ASP A 174 18.60 -5.74 -15.29
CA ASP A 174 18.43 -5.84 -13.84
C ASP A 174 17.20 -5.10 -13.28
N ARG A 175 16.45 -4.39 -14.13
CA ARG A 175 15.22 -3.68 -13.78
C ARG A 175 14.02 -4.24 -14.53
N LYS A 176 13.78 -5.55 -14.43
CA LYS A 176 12.47 -6.11 -14.81
C LYS A 176 11.46 -5.76 -13.74
N LEU A 177 10.19 -5.65 -14.10
CA LEU A 177 9.13 -5.37 -13.14
C LEU A 177 9.34 -4.05 -12.36
N PHE A 178 10.06 -3.09 -12.96
CA PHE A 178 10.34 -1.79 -12.36
C PHE A 178 9.05 -1.04 -12.10
N GLY A 179 8.81 -0.66 -10.85
CA GLY A 179 7.56 -0.02 -10.43
C GLY A 179 6.50 -1.00 -9.91
N MET A 180 6.84 -2.26 -9.60
CA MET A 180 5.91 -3.16 -8.89
C MET A 180 5.67 -2.77 -7.42
N SER A 181 6.61 -2.07 -6.80
CA SER A 181 6.44 -1.42 -5.50
C SER A 181 7.25 -0.13 -5.51
N ILE A 182 6.66 0.93 -4.97
CA ILE A 182 7.22 2.28 -4.98
C ILE A 182 6.99 2.88 -3.60
N LYS A 183 7.95 3.67 -3.12
CA LYS A 183 7.76 4.52 -1.96
C LYS A 183 8.40 5.89 -2.20
N VAL A 184 7.64 6.93 -1.87
CA VAL A 184 8.08 8.33 -1.86
C VAL A 184 8.29 8.74 -0.41
N PHE A 185 9.51 9.17 -0.08
CA PHE A 185 9.87 9.62 1.26
C PHE A 185 11.24 10.34 1.22
N ASP A 186 11.51 11.23 2.17
CA ASP A 186 12.84 11.84 2.35
C ASP A 186 13.78 10.84 3.05
N VAL A 187 14.65 10.15 2.31
CA VAL A 187 15.45 9.03 2.87
C VAL A 187 16.86 9.44 3.29
N ASN A 188 17.25 10.68 3.00
CA ASN A 188 18.54 11.24 3.38
C ASN A 188 18.41 12.43 4.34
N ASN A 189 17.19 12.72 4.81
CA ASN A 189 16.85 13.81 5.72
C ASN A 189 17.28 15.20 5.19
N ASP A 190 17.24 15.41 3.88
CA ASP A 190 17.57 16.71 3.26
C ASP A 190 16.35 17.64 3.08
N GLY A 191 15.17 17.18 3.49
CA GLY A 191 13.89 17.88 3.39
C GLY A 191 13.14 17.60 2.09
N LYS A 192 13.76 16.92 1.12
CA LYS A 192 13.18 16.64 -0.20
C LYS A 192 12.64 15.21 -0.25
N LYS A 193 11.53 14.99 -0.96
CA LYS A 193 11.02 13.63 -1.15
C LYS A 193 11.83 12.89 -2.21
N ASP A 194 12.33 11.72 -1.86
CA ASP A 194 13.04 10.78 -2.72
C ASP A 194 12.14 9.64 -3.17
N ILE A 195 12.63 8.79 -4.09
CA ILE A 195 11.88 7.65 -4.61
C ILE A 195 12.68 6.35 -4.43
N ILE A 196 12.08 5.36 -3.77
CA ILE A 196 12.53 3.97 -3.79
C ILE A 196 11.64 3.16 -4.72
N VAL A 197 12.25 2.47 -5.69
CA VAL A 197 11.54 1.59 -6.63
C VAL A 197 12.07 0.17 -6.53
N ALA A 198 11.17 -0.79 -6.31
CA ALA A 198 11.50 -2.20 -6.42
C ALA A 198 11.54 -2.67 -7.88
N ALA A 199 12.48 -3.55 -8.20
CA ALA A 199 12.53 -4.28 -9.44
C ALA A 199 13.10 -5.70 -9.23
N ALA A 200 12.76 -6.59 -10.14
CA ALA A 200 13.31 -7.94 -10.24
C ALA A 200 14.49 -7.96 -11.23
N THR A 201 15.48 -8.82 -10.99
CA THR A 201 16.58 -9.00 -11.96
C THR A 201 16.15 -9.74 -13.23
N ASN A 202 15.04 -10.49 -13.17
CA ASN A 202 14.35 -11.09 -14.30
C ASN A 202 12.87 -11.35 -13.94
N ALA A 203 12.01 -11.66 -14.91
CA ALA A 203 10.56 -11.79 -14.71
C ALA A 203 10.13 -12.93 -13.74
N TYR A 204 11.05 -13.83 -13.38
CA TYR A 204 10.83 -14.95 -12.45
C TYR A 204 11.96 -15.06 -11.41
N ALA A 205 12.57 -13.93 -11.06
CA ALA A 205 13.86 -13.92 -10.40
C ALA A 205 13.84 -14.41 -8.95
N THR A 206 14.94 -15.05 -8.59
CA THR A 206 15.33 -15.35 -7.20
C THR A 206 15.99 -14.14 -6.53
N SER A 207 16.30 -13.07 -7.25
CA SER A 207 16.96 -11.89 -6.68
C SER A 207 16.24 -10.58 -7.01
N SER A 208 16.31 -9.72 -6.01
CA SER A 208 15.67 -8.42 -5.87
C SER A 208 16.62 -7.29 -6.02
N LYS A 209 16.13 -6.18 -6.54
CA LYS A 209 16.78 -4.88 -6.32
C LYS A 209 15.79 -3.82 -5.86
N ARG A 210 16.25 -2.95 -4.95
CA ARG A 210 15.59 -1.67 -4.65
C ARG A 210 16.53 -0.56 -5.10
N TYR A 211 15.99 0.34 -5.90
CA TYR A 211 16.69 1.47 -6.48
C TYR A 211 16.25 2.72 -5.76
N THR A 212 17.19 3.41 -5.13
CA THR A 212 16.95 4.70 -4.47
C THR A 212 17.39 5.81 -5.41
N PHE A 213 16.49 6.74 -5.68
CA PHE A 213 16.71 7.93 -6.48
C PHE A 213 16.50 9.13 -5.58
N LEU A 214 17.60 9.80 -5.25
CA LEU A 214 17.57 11.01 -4.44
C LEU A 214 17.10 12.19 -5.29
N ASN A 215 16.31 13.05 -4.68
CA ASN A 215 15.82 14.26 -5.30
C ASN A 215 16.89 15.35 -5.22
N THR A 216 17.63 15.55 -6.31
CA THR A 216 18.63 16.60 -6.40
C THR A 216 18.07 17.79 -7.14
N SER A 217 17.65 18.82 -6.40
CA SER A 217 17.10 20.06 -6.99
C SER A 217 15.84 19.83 -7.84
N ASN A 218 14.89 19.05 -7.33
CA ASN A 218 13.58 18.79 -7.92
C ASN A 218 13.70 18.02 -9.24
N THR A 219 14.75 17.18 -9.33
CA THR A 219 15.07 16.33 -10.48
C THR A 219 15.58 14.96 -10.01
N PHE A 220 15.34 13.94 -10.84
CA PHE A 220 15.73 12.56 -10.60
C PHE A 220 16.57 12.03 -11.77
N ASP A 221 17.76 11.48 -11.48
CA ASP A 221 18.52 10.71 -12.45
C ASP A 221 18.12 9.23 -12.41
N PHE A 222 17.05 8.89 -13.14
CA PHE A 222 16.59 7.50 -13.21
C PHE A 222 17.55 6.56 -13.95
N ALA A 223 18.53 7.08 -14.70
CA ALA A 223 19.55 6.24 -15.31
C ALA A 223 20.54 5.74 -14.25
N ASN A 224 20.96 6.64 -13.35
CA ASN A 224 21.99 6.40 -12.34
C ASN A 224 21.41 6.48 -10.91
N PRO A 225 20.86 5.38 -10.37
CA PRO A 225 20.34 5.34 -8.99
C PRO A 225 21.46 5.64 -7.99
N ASN A 226 21.17 6.44 -6.97
CA ASN A 226 22.11 6.80 -5.92
C ASN A 226 22.49 5.59 -5.06
N TYR A 227 21.55 4.66 -4.86
CA TYR A 227 21.79 3.43 -4.13
C TYR A 227 21.03 2.26 -4.72
N VAL A 228 21.67 1.09 -4.76
CA VAL A 228 21.07 -0.16 -5.23
C VAL A 228 21.26 -1.24 -4.18
N LEU A 229 20.18 -1.58 -3.49
CA LEU A 229 20.15 -2.69 -2.56
C LEU A 229 19.79 -3.97 -3.31
N THR A 230 20.66 -4.98 -3.22
CA THR A 230 20.38 -6.32 -3.76
C THR A 230 20.05 -7.28 -2.63
N THR A 231 18.90 -7.94 -2.68
CA THR A 231 18.61 -9.08 -1.79
C THR A 231 18.56 -10.36 -2.60
N THR A 232 19.33 -11.34 -2.16
CA THR A 232 19.38 -12.67 -2.79
C THR A 232 18.45 -13.59 -2.02
N GLU A 233 17.30 -13.90 -2.59
CA GLU A 233 16.36 -14.85 -2.01
C GLU A 233 16.57 -16.21 -2.67
N THR A 234 16.82 -17.26 -1.91
CA THR A 234 16.81 -18.61 -2.50
C THR A 234 15.36 -19.02 -2.77
N SER A 235 14.81 -18.71 -3.94
CA SER A 235 13.47 -19.17 -4.33
C SER A 235 13.52 -20.23 -5.43
N THR A 236 12.64 -21.22 -5.32
CA THR A 236 12.17 -22.00 -6.46
C THR A 236 11.26 -21.13 -7.35
N SER A 237 11.25 -21.40 -8.65
CA SER A 237 10.54 -20.64 -9.69
C SER A 237 9.14 -20.15 -9.30
N GLY A 238 8.85 -18.87 -9.58
CA GLY A 238 7.52 -18.28 -9.46
C GLY A 238 7.31 -17.33 -8.28
N SER A 239 8.34 -16.95 -7.53
CA SER A 239 8.20 -16.06 -6.36
C SER A 239 8.18 -14.57 -6.75
N PHE A 240 7.45 -13.74 -5.99
CA PHE A 240 7.42 -12.29 -6.17
C PHE A 240 7.93 -11.59 -4.89
N PRO A 241 9.24 -11.32 -4.77
CA PRO A 241 9.81 -10.72 -3.57
C PRO A 241 9.42 -9.25 -3.27
N TYR A 242 8.34 -8.70 -3.85
CA TYR A 242 8.20 -7.25 -4.10
C TYR A 242 6.81 -6.66 -3.85
N TRP A 243 6.11 -7.07 -2.80
CA TRP A 243 4.73 -6.59 -2.66
C TRP A 243 4.58 -5.27 -1.90
N ALA A 244 5.35 -5.06 -0.82
CA ALA A 244 5.26 -3.85 -0.04
C ALA A 244 6.65 -3.28 0.29
N ILE A 245 6.78 -1.95 0.17
CA ILE A 245 7.82 -1.15 0.80
C ILE A 245 7.09 -0.20 1.74
N TYR A 246 7.45 -0.27 3.02
CA TYR A 246 6.89 0.59 4.04
C TYR A 246 8.00 1.33 4.78
N SER A 247 7.90 2.66 4.95
CA SER A 247 8.95 3.49 5.55
C SER A 247 8.53 4.08 6.90
N GLY A 248 9.49 4.23 7.80
CA GLY A 248 9.33 4.82 9.14
C GLY A 248 10.66 4.84 9.88
N ASP A 249 10.77 5.57 10.98
CA ASP A 249 11.90 5.52 11.91
C ASP A 249 11.60 4.47 13.00
N PHE A 250 11.85 3.20 12.70
CA PHE A 250 11.47 2.09 13.59
C PHE A 250 12.44 1.94 14.74
N ASN A 251 13.69 2.37 14.57
CA ASN A 251 14.72 2.30 15.61
C ASN A 251 14.82 3.59 16.46
N GLY A 252 14.20 4.69 16.04
CA GLY A 252 14.22 5.98 16.73
C GLY A 252 15.55 6.72 16.59
N ASP A 253 16.33 6.45 15.53
CA ASP A 253 17.62 7.09 15.29
C ASP A 253 17.51 8.39 14.47
N GLY A 254 16.30 8.74 14.05
CA GLY A 254 15.98 9.92 13.25
C GLY A 254 16.20 9.73 11.75
N ASN A 255 16.70 8.57 11.31
CA ASN A 255 16.79 8.21 9.91
C ASN A 255 15.58 7.38 9.49
N VAL A 256 15.35 7.36 8.19
CA VAL A 256 14.26 6.59 7.62
C VAL A 256 14.71 5.17 7.40
N ASP A 257 13.97 4.25 8.00
CA ASP A 257 14.08 2.83 7.73
C ASP A 257 12.99 2.41 6.75
N PHE A 258 13.09 1.19 6.24
CA PHE A 258 11.95 0.56 5.58
C PHE A 258 11.86 -0.93 5.82
N ILE A 259 10.63 -1.43 5.71
CA ILE A 259 10.28 -2.84 5.71
C ILE A 259 9.91 -3.26 4.30
N SER A 260 10.49 -4.36 3.85
CA SER A 260 10.12 -5.00 2.59
C SER A 260 9.65 -6.43 2.81
N SER A 261 8.64 -6.83 2.04
CA SER A 261 8.07 -8.18 2.08
C SER A 261 8.49 -9.02 0.88
N SER A 262 8.82 -10.30 1.09
CA SER A 262 8.89 -11.28 0.01
C SER A 262 7.69 -12.24 0.05
N MET A 263 6.89 -12.29 -1.03
CA MET A 263 5.76 -13.23 -1.14
C MET A 263 6.18 -14.39 -2.06
N TYR A 264 6.49 -15.55 -1.47
CA TYR A 264 6.79 -16.78 -2.21
C TYR A 264 5.48 -17.47 -2.62
N THR A 265 5.39 -17.90 -3.87
CA THR A 265 4.20 -18.60 -4.41
C THR A 265 4.00 -20.00 -3.85
N SER A 266 4.94 -20.51 -3.06
CA SER A 266 4.80 -21.75 -2.31
C SER A 266 5.08 -21.58 -0.82
N THR A 267 4.44 -20.60 -0.18
CA THR A 267 3.70 -20.79 1.08
C THR A 267 3.93 -19.71 2.19
N SER A 268 5.12 -19.41 2.71
CA SER A 268 5.15 -18.67 4.01
C SER A 268 5.17 -17.13 3.98
N GLY A 269 5.92 -16.50 3.05
CA GLY A 269 6.21 -15.05 3.04
C GLY A 269 7.20 -14.60 4.14
N LYS A 270 7.96 -13.51 3.94
CA LYS A 270 8.89 -12.94 4.95
C LYS A 270 8.86 -11.42 4.95
N LEU A 271 9.29 -10.82 6.06
CA LEU A 271 9.60 -9.39 6.13
C LEU A 271 11.08 -9.18 6.45
N PHE A 272 11.61 -8.07 5.96
CA PHE A 272 12.97 -7.64 6.18
C PHE A 272 12.95 -6.17 6.59
N LEU A 273 13.63 -5.85 7.69
CA LEU A 273 13.89 -4.47 8.10
C LEU A 273 15.24 -4.04 7.53
N PHE A 274 15.24 -2.86 6.92
CA PHE A 274 16.41 -2.18 6.43
C PHE A 274 16.51 -0.85 7.15
N GLU A 275 17.53 -0.72 7.99
CA GLU A 275 17.78 0.50 8.75
C GLU A 275 18.54 1.51 7.87
N GLY A 276 18.05 2.75 7.86
CA GLY A 276 18.67 3.84 7.12
C GLY A 276 19.86 4.39 7.87
N ILE A 277 20.87 4.86 7.14
CA ILE A 277 22.04 5.54 7.75
C ILE A 277 22.06 7.05 7.45
N GLY A 278 20.91 7.62 7.07
CA GLY A 278 20.74 9.07 6.85
C GLY A 278 21.35 9.62 5.56
N THR A 279 21.70 8.75 4.60
CA THR A 279 22.31 9.15 3.32
C THR A 279 21.53 8.65 2.10
N GLY A 280 20.32 8.12 2.32
CA GLY A 280 19.58 7.35 1.31
C GLY A 280 20.18 5.97 1.03
N THR A 281 21.02 5.47 1.94
CA THR A 281 21.54 4.11 1.91
C THR A 281 21.06 3.34 3.14
N PHE A 282 20.96 2.02 3.01
CA PHE A 282 20.29 1.17 3.99
C PHE A 282 21.07 -0.11 4.26
N VAL A 283 20.89 -0.67 5.45
CA VAL A 283 21.48 -1.95 5.86
C VAL A 283 20.37 -2.90 6.29
N GLN A 284 20.34 -4.11 5.74
CA GLN A 284 19.42 -5.13 6.24
C GLN A 284 19.86 -5.58 7.63
N THR A 285 19.07 -5.31 8.66
CA THR A 285 19.41 -5.67 10.04
C THR A 285 18.63 -6.88 10.53
N THR A 286 17.36 -6.99 10.13
CA THR A 286 16.43 -7.94 10.75
C THR A 286 15.61 -8.72 9.73
N VAL A 287 15.37 -10.01 10.02
CA VAL A 287 14.45 -10.88 9.28
C VAL A 287 13.30 -11.31 10.18
N PHE A 288 12.04 -11.09 9.74
CA PHE A 288 10.85 -11.61 10.41
C PHE A 288 10.38 -12.86 9.67
N ASN A 289 10.51 -14.00 10.35
CA ASN A 289 10.18 -15.30 9.80
C ASN A 289 8.72 -15.66 10.07
N PRO A 290 8.01 -16.20 9.09
CA PRO A 290 6.60 -16.56 9.18
C PRO A 290 6.37 -17.69 10.19
N GLU A 291 5.16 -17.74 10.74
CA GLU A 291 4.74 -18.76 11.71
C GLU A 291 4.65 -20.14 11.06
N THR A 292 3.99 -20.23 9.90
CA THR A 292 3.86 -21.50 9.17
C THR A 292 4.08 -21.34 7.66
N THR A 293 4.21 -22.47 6.99
CA THR A 293 4.13 -22.57 5.54
C THR A 293 2.69 -22.43 5.08
N ALA A 294 2.35 -21.31 4.41
CA ALA A 294 1.19 -21.07 3.52
C ALA A 294 0.44 -19.77 3.80
N ASP A 295 0.91 -19.00 4.77
CA ASP A 295 0.15 -17.89 5.32
C ASP A 295 0.26 -16.57 4.55
N ALA A 296 1.15 -16.50 3.55
CA ALA A 296 1.37 -15.31 2.72
C ALA A 296 1.65 -14.04 3.53
N LEU A 297 2.55 -14.15 4.51
CA LEU A 297 3.04 -13.03 5.31
C LEU A 297 3.63 -11.93 4.41
N GLY A 298 3.28 -10.68 4.71
CA GLY A 298 3.81 -9.51 4.02
C GLY A 298 3.14 -9.18 2.70
N ARG A 299 2.04 -9.88 2.33
CA ARG A 299 1.19 -9.44 1.20
C ARG A 299 0.63 -8.03 1.41
N SER A 300 0.52 -7.61 2.64
CA SER A 300 0.09 -6.27 3.04
C SER A 300 0.90 -5.90 4.27
N VAL A 301 1.63 -4.80 4.14
CA VAL A 301 2.29 -4.12 5.26
C VAL A 301 1.61 -2.77 5.33
N SER A 302 1.21 -2.36 6.53
CA SER A 302 0.49 -1.11 6.75
C SER A 302 1.07 -0.39 7.96
N PHE A 303 0.48 0.78 8.23
CA PHE A 303 0.94 1.91 9.04
C PHE A 303 1.73 2.93 8.21
N SER A 304 1.73 4.20 8.58
CA SER A 304 2.67 5.23 8.13
C SER A 304 2.97 6.10 9.32
N ARG A 305 4.24 6.11 9.76
CA ARG A 305 4.75 6.90 10.89
C ARG A 305 3.89 6.80 12.14
N ALA A 306 3.56 5.57 12.47
CA ALA A 306 2.50 5.26 13.41
C ALA A 306 3.12 4.81 14.72
N ASP A 307 3.20 5.70 15.68
CA ASP A 307 3.59 5.36 17.04
C ASP A 307 2.35 4.88 17.82
N ILE A 308 2.00 3.60 17.66
CA ILE A 308 0.80 2.95 18.24
C ILE A 308 0.86 2.99 19.77
N ASN A 309 2.06 2.91 20.34
CA ASN A 309 2.27 2.85 21.77
C ASN A 309 2.65 4.21 22.41
N SER A 310 2.88 5.24 21.59
CA SER A 310 3.30 6.59 21.99
C SER A 310 4.69 6.64 22.65
N ASP A 311 5.66 5.85 22.17
CA ASP A 311 7.03 5.78 22.69
C ASP A 311 8.08 6.60 21.91
N GLY A 312 7.64 7.31 20.87
CA GLY A 312 8.43 8.16 20.00
C GLY A 312 9.13 7.43 18.86
N LYS A 313 8.82 6.16 18.61
CA LYS A 313 9.30 5.39 17.44
C LYS A 313 8.13 5.00 16.57
N ASP A 314 8.41 4.86 15.28
CA ASP A 314 7.41 4.32 14.38
C ASP A 314 7.22 2.82 14.65
N ASP A 315 5.97 2.36 14.58
CA ASP A 315 5.59 0.97 14.65
C ASP A 315 5.16 0.47 13.27
N PHE A 316 5.06 -0.85 13.11
CA PHE A 316 4.58 -1.45 11.87
C PHE A 316 3.73 -2.69 12.12
N CYS A 317 2.88 -3.01 11.16
CA CYS A 317 2.20 -4.30 11.13
C CYS A 317 2.17 -4.91 9.74
N ALA A 318 2.18 -6.24 9.72
CA ALA A 318 2.09 -7.03 8.52
C ALA A 318 1.00 -8.08 8.62
N GLY A 319 0.28 -8.29 7.53
CA GLY A 319 -0.70 -9.36 7.43
C GLY A 319 -0.15 -10.63 6.83
N ALA A 320 -0.75 -11.72 7.27
CA ALA A 320 -0.68 -13.03 6.68
C ALA A 320 -2.12 -13.48 6.41
N HIS A 321 -2.69 -12.98 5.31
CA HIS A 321 -4.11 -13.14 5.01
C HIS A 321 -4.55 -14.60 4.76
N SER A 322 -3.62 -15.47 4.42
CA SER A 322 -3.86 -16.92 4.24
C SER A 322 -3.53 -17.71 5.50
N ASN A 323 -3.36 -17.05 6.66
CA ASN A 323 -3.04 -17.75 7.89
C ASN A 323 -4.18 -18.66 8.35
N ASP A 324 -3.81 -19.92 8.61
CA ASP A 324 -4.71 -21.03 8.91
C ASP A 324 -4.63 -21.53 10.35
N THR A 325 -3.79 -20.93 11.20
CA THR A 325 -3.50 -21.42 12.56
C THR A 325 -4.76 -21.70 13.39
N VAL A 326 -5.79 -20.86 13.23
CA VAL A 326 -7.07 -20.99 13.96
C VAL A 326 -8.17 -21.58 13.08
N ALA A 327 -8.25 -21.16 11.81
CA ALA A 327 -9.20 -21.69 10.84
C ALA A 327 -8.74 -21.40 9.40
N THR A 328 -9.16 -22.21 8.43
CA THR A 328 -8.81 -22.06 7.00
C THR A 328 -9.03 -20.65 6.48
N ASN A 329 -8.00 -20.07 5.88
CA ASN A 329 -7.83 -18.69 5.42
C ASN A 329 -8.48 -17.64 6.33
N GLN A 330 -8.36 -17.80 7.65
CA GLN A 330 -8.89 -16.82 8.59
C GLN A 330 -8.11 -15.50 8.48
N GLY A 331 -6.79 -15.61 8.29
CA GLY A 331 -5.88 -14.47 8.21
C GLY A 331 -5.49 -13.92 9.58
N ARG A 332 -4.31 -13.32 9.64
CA ARG A 332 -3.70 -12.80 10.87
C ARG A 332 -2.90 -11.52 10.60
N VAL A 333 -2.80 -10.66 11.60
CA VAL A 333 -1.96 -9.45 11.61
C VAL A 333 -1.00 -9.52 12.77
N TYR A 334 0.22 -9.10 12.50
CA TYR A 334 1.33 -9.06 13.44
C TYR A 334 1.85 -7.64 13.49
N CYS A 335 1.80 -7.02 14.65
CA CYS A 335 2.29 -5.67 14.90
C CYS A 335 3.50 -5.69 15.82
N PHE A 336 4.52 -4.93 15.46
CA PHE A 336 5.73 -4.77 16.23
C PHE A 336 5.87 -3.31 16.59
N PHE A 337 6.17 -3.07 17.87
CA PHE A 337 6.57 -1.75 18.31
C PHE A 337 8.00 -1.43 17.88
N GLY A 338 8.26 -0.18 17.57
CA GLY A 338 9.58 0.38 17.33
C GLY A 338 10.50 0.16 18.53
N LYS A 339 11.78 -0.10 18.27
CA LYS A 339 12.76 -0.48 19.31
C LYS A 339 14.11 0.10 18.96
N SER A 340 14.83 0.62 19.96
CA SER A 340 16.18 1.17 19.78
C SER A 340 17.19 0.18 19.18
N ALA A 341 16.90 -1.11 19.27
CA ALA A 341 17.62 -2.16 18.57
C ALA A 341 16.66 -3.32 18.29
N PHE A 342 16.73 -3.85 17.07
CA PHE A 342 16.06 -5.08 16.70
C PHE A 342 17.05 -6.25 16.74
N ASP A 343 16.61 -7.41 17.24
CA ASP A 343 17.36 -8.65 17.04
C ASP A 343 17.45 -8.97 15.55
N SER A 344 18.53 -9.60 15.11
CA SER A 344 18.74 -9.91 13.68
C SER A 344 17.72 -10.86 13.07
N SER A 345 16.94 -11.55 13.91
CA SER A 345 15.89 -12.47 13.48
C SER A 345 14.78 -12.60 14.51
N TYR A 346 13.54 -12.47 14.06
CA TYR A 346 12.34 -12.76 14.84
C TYR A 346 11.54 -13.91 14.22
N SER A 347 10.81 -14.63 15.07
CA SER A 347 9.57 -15.30 14.66
C SER A 347 8.47 -14.24 14.60
N ILE A 348 7.60 -14.27 13.58
CA ILE A 348 6.51 -13.31 13.44
C ILE A 348 5.52 -13.37 14.63
N THR A 349 5.47 -14.52 15.32
CA THR A 349 4.69 -14.70 16.56
C THR A 349 5.26 -13.95 17.77
N ALA A 350 6.45 -13.36 17.66
CA ALA A 350 7.01 -12.47 18.68
C ALA A 350 6.45 -11.03 18.59
N ALA A 351 5.49 -10.79 17.70
CA ALA A 351 4.79 -9.52 17.58
C ALA A 351 4.16 -9.08 18.92
N ASP A 352 4.26 -7.78 19.19
CA ASP A 352 3.72 -7.16 20.41
C ASP A 352 2.18 -7.17 20.40
N ILE A 353 1.56 -7.13 19.21
CA ILE A 353 0.11 -7.33 19.02
C ILE A 353 -0.13 -8.35 17.91
N ILE A 354 -0.99 -9.33 18.18
CA ILE A 354 -1.45 -10.31 17.19
C ILE A 354 -2.97 -10.24 17.09
N LEU A 355 -3.48 -10.01 15.89
CA LEU A 355 -4.92 -9.97 15.60
C LEU A 355 -5.28 -11.12 14.66
N ASN A 356 -6.36 -11.83 14.98
CA ASN A 356 -6.89 -12.91 14.15
C ASN A 356 -8.14 -12.43 13.40
N GLY A 357 -8.33 -12.94 12.18
CA GLY A 357 -9.65 -12.97 11.57
C GLY A 357 -10.65 -13.71 12.48
N GLN A 358 -11.94 -13.62 12.18
CA GLN A 358 -12.98 -14.14 13.09
C GLN A 358 -13.62 -15.43 12.56
N ALA A 359 -13.49 -15.71 11.26
CA ALA A 359 -14.08 -16.89 10.63
C ALA A 359 -13.19 -17.45 9.51
N SER A 360 -13.47 -18.69 9.11
CA SER A 360 -12.82 -19.29 7.95
C SER A 360 -13.06 -18.47 6.69
N ASN A 361 -12.02 -18.32 5.87
CA ASN A 361 -12.01 -17.58 4.60
C ASN A 361 -12.27 -16.08 4.75
N ASP A 362 -12.14 -15.52 5.96
CA ASP A 362 -12.15 -14.07 6.16
C ASP A 362 -11.03 -13.39 5.35
N ASN A 363 -9.91 -14.09 5.10
CA ASN A 363 -8.71 -13.53 4.48
C ASN A 363 -8.29 -12.21 5.14
N PHE A 364 -8.34 -12.18 6.48
CA PHE A 364 -8.16 -10.98 7.28
C PHE A 364 -6.85 -10.27 6.90
N TRP A 365 -6.91 -8.95 6.74
CA TRP A 365 -5.79 -8.08 6.30
C TRP A 365 -5.35 -8.22 4.84
N ARG A 366 -6.19 -8.66 3.91
CA ARG A 366 -5.80 -8.75 2.48
C ARG A 366 -5.51 -7.40 1.80
N THR A 367 -6.13 -6.31 2.26
CA THR A 367 -5.94 -4.93 1.78
C THR A 367 -6.25 -3.97 2.94
N THR A 368 -5.33 -3.08 3.30
CA THR A 368 -5.55 -2.19 4.46
C THR A 368 -4.80 -0.86 4.31
N PHE A 369 -5.47 0.21 4.75
CA PHE A 369 -4.93 1.56 4.92
C PHE A 369 -5.25 2.03 6.34
N LEU A 370 -4.30 2.72 6.92
CA LEU A 370 -4.30 3.15 8.30
C LEU A 370 -3.80 4.58 8.33
N TYR A 371 -4.62 5.48 8.86
CA TYR A 371 -4.34 6.90 8.90
C TYR A 371 -4.81 7.47 10.23
N ASP A 372 -4.06 8.40 10.79
CA ASP A 372 -4.52 9.25 11.88
C ASP A 372 -5.42 10.35 11.29
N VAL A 373 -6.71 10.01 11.14
CA VAL A 373 -7.71 10.90 10.53
C VAL A 373 -8.00 12.12 11.41
N THR A 374 -7.58 12.09 12.66
CA THR A 374 -7.85 13.11 13.68
C THR A 374 -6.67 14.02 13.93
N ASN A 375 -5.47 13.65 13.47
CA ASN A 375 -4.20 14.35 13.72
C ASN A 375 -3.97 14.55 15.23
N ASP A 376 -4.43 13.60 16.05
CA ASP A 376 -4.39 13.63 17.50
C ASP A 376 -3.40 12.62 18.09
N GLY A 377 -2.65 11.93 17.23
CA GLY A 377 -1.69 10.89 17.57
C GLY A 377 -2.31 9.53 17.82
N ILE A 378 -3.61 9.33 17.56
CA ILE A 378 -4.31 8.06 17.79
C ILE A 378 -4.63 7.37 16.46
N LEU A 379 -3.99 6.23 16.25
CA LEU A 379 -4.15 5.45 15.02
C LEU A 379 -5.48 4.68 14.99
N LEU A 380 -6.21 4.82 13.89
CA LEU A 380 -7.50 4.16 13.67
C LEU A 380 -7.37 3.00 12.68
N LEU A 381 -7.79 1.79 13.11
CA LEU A 381 -7.82 0.55 12.31
C LEU A 381 -9.04 0.46 11.38
N LEU A 382 -8.83 0.60 10.06
CA LEU A 382 -9.88 0.42 9.05
C LEU A 382 -9.66 -0.86 8.24
N GLU A 383 -10.68 -1.73 8.15
CA GLU A 383 -10.62 -2.97 7.36
C GLU A 383 -11.77 -3.06 6.35
N LEU A 384 -11.46 -3.64 5.17
CA LEU A 384 -12.42 -4.13 4.20
C LEU A 384 -12.42 -5.67 4.16
N VAL A 385 -13.41 -6.32 4.78
CA VAL A 385 -13.66 -7.75 4.59
C VAL A 385 -14.70 -7.91 3.50
N THR A 386 -14.54 -8.90 2.63
CA THR A 386 -15.42 -9.23 1.48
C THR A 386 -16.91 -9.44 1.83
N SER A 387 -17.30 -9.41 3.11
CA SER A 387 -18.70 -9.58 3.54
C SER A 387 -19.13 -8.76 4.77
N ARG A 388 -18.23 -8.04 5.47
CA ARG A 388 -18.54 -7.36 6.75
C ARG A 388 -17.64 -6.15 7.00
N LYS A 389 -18.16 -5.15 7.71
CA LYS A 389 -17.40 -4.02 8.27
C LYS A 389 -17.14 -4.26 9.76
N ARG A 390 -15.93 -4.02 10.25
CA ARG A 390 -15.55 -4.27 11.66
C ARG A 390 -14.62 -3.18 12.20
N LEU A 391 -14.80 -2.83 13.48
CA LEU A 391 -13.99 -1.86 14.23
C LEU A 391 -13.46 -2.51 15.52
N TYR A 392 -12.17 -2.33 15.80
CA TYR A 392 -11.49 -2.86 16.98
C TYR A 392 -10.97 -1.73 17.88
N THR A 393 -10.90 -1.98 19.19
CA THR A 393 -10.28 -1.06 20.18
C THR A 393 -8.92 -1.56 20.64
N ARG A 394 -8.17 -0.70 21.34
CA ARG A 394 -6.88 -0.96 22.01
C ARG A 394 -6.81 -2.26 22.84
N ASN A 395 -7.95 -2.81 23.26
CA ASN A 395 -8.04 -4.05 24.04
C ASN A 395 -8.63 -5.23 23.25
N SER A 396 -8.55 -5.22 21.93
CA SER A 396 -9.02 -6.30 21.04
C SER A 396 -10.51 -6.66 21.19
N ARG A 397 -11.34 -5.75 21.72
CA ARG A 397 -12.78 -5.94 21.81
C ARG A 397 -13.46 -5.44 20.54
N LEU A 398 -14.19 -6.34 19.87
CA LEU A 398 -15.08 -6.04 18.74
C LEU A 398 -16.17 -5.08 19.20
N LEU A 399 -16.20 -3.86 18.64
CA LEU A 399 -17.14 -2.82 19.07
C LEU A 399 -18.40 -2.76 18.21
N MET A 400 -18.30 -3.14 16.94
CA MET A 400 -19.44 -3.18 16.03
C MET A 400 -19.20 -4.21 14.91
N GLN A 401 -20.26 -4.95 14.57
CA GLN A 401 -20.30 -5.86 13.44
C GLN A 401 -21.58 -5.59 12.66
N THR A 402 -21.46 -5.10 11.42
CA THR A 402 -22.61 -4.99 10.52
C THR A 402 -22.44 -5.97 9.36
N ARG A 403 -23.51 -6.68 9.02
CA ARG A 403 -23.57 -7.50 7.80
C ARG A 403 -23.88 -6.57 6.63
N ILE A 404 -23.17 -6.74 5.52
CA ILE A 404 -23.59 -6.17 4.24
C ILE A 404 -24.82 -6.98 3.81
N SER A 405 -25.98 -6.34 3.73
CA SER A 405 -27.26 -6.97 3.35
C SER A 405 -27.38 -7.12 1.84
#